data_AF-A0A438JMN1-F1
#
_entry.id   AF-A0A438JMN1-F1
#
_cell.length_a   1.000
_cell.length_b   1.000
_cell.length_c   1.000
_cell.angle_alpha   90.00
_cell.angle_beta   90.00
_cell.angle_gamma   90.00
#
_symmetry.space_group_name_H-M   'P 1'
#
loop_
_entity.id
_entity.type
_entity.pdbx_description
1 polymer ?
#
loop_
_entity_poly.entity_id
_entity_poly.type
_entity_poly.pdbx_seq_one_letter_code
_entity_poly.pdbx_strand_id
1 'polypeptide(L)' 'MTNQWVKVDQGKIEGQFKWNDEAQDAFHKLKHAMTSTPILVMSNFNEPFIVETDASEEGISVVLT' A
#
# COMPACT_ATOMS: atom_id res chain seq x y z
N MET A 1 41.07 13.11 8.45
CA MET A 1 40.27 11.89 8.13
C MET A 1 38.85 12.15 8.60
N THR A 2 38.04 12.79 7.76
CA THR A 2 36.60 12.98 8.00
C THR A 2 35.88 11.99 7.11
N ASN A 3 35.15 11.08 7.75
CA ASN A 3 34.58 9.91 7.10
C ASN A 3 33.39 10.34 6.25
N GLN A 4 33.48 10.03 4.97
CA GLN A 4 32.50 10.31 3.93
C GLN A 4 31.64 9.05 3.73
N TRP A 5 30.50 8.99 4.41
CA TRP A 5 29.46 7.95 4.28
C TRP A 5 28.15 8.67 4.56
N VAL A 6 27.10 8.70 3.75
CA VAL A 6 26.67 7.97 2.56
C VAL A 6 25.95 9.02 1.71
N LYS A 7 26.33 9.21 0.45
CA LYS A 7 25.43 9.89 -0.49
C LYS A 7 24.34 8.88 -0.78
N VAL A 8 23.22 8.96 -0.05
CA VAL A 8 21.99 8.30 -0.46
C VAL A 8 21.74 8.84 -1.85
N ASP A 9 21.78 7.96 -2.85
CA ASP A 9 21.43 8.29 -4.21
C ASP A 9 19.97 8.74 -4.14
N GLN A 10 19.75 10.05 -4.03
CA GLN A 10 18.44 10.65 -4.22
C GLN A 10 18.16 10.48 -5.70
N GLY A 11 17.67 9.29 -6.05
CA GLY A 11 17.04 9.00 -7.32
C GLY A 11 16.09 10.15 -7.59
N LYS A 12 16.50 10.99 -8.54
CA LYS A 12 15.80 12.20 -8.95
C LYS A 12 14.36 11.81 -9.27
N ILE A 13 13.42 12.18 -8.41
CA ILE A 13 11.99 12.03 -8.70
C ILE A 13 11.67 13.10 -9.74
N GLU A 14 11.91 12.79 -11.02
CA GLU A 14 11.61 13.70 -12.12
C GLU A 14 10.09 13.81 -12.29
N GLY A 15 9.60 15.00 -11.95
CA GLY A 15 8.18 15.35 -11.96
C GLY A 15 7.68 15.54 -10.53
N GLN A 16 7.50 16.80 -10.12
CA GLN A 16 6.74 17.10 -8.91
C GLN A 16 5.31 16.58 -9.14
N PHE A 17 5.01 15.38 -8.65
CA PHE A 17 3.63 14.91 -8.61
C PHE A 17 2.85 15.86 -7.71
N LYS A 18 1.97 16.66 -8.31
CA LYS A 18 1.08 17.55 -7.58
C LYS A 18 -0.19 16.77 -7.33
N TRP A 19 -0.43 16.44 -6.06
CA TRP A 19 -1.71 15.93 -5.61
C TRP A 19 -2.76 17.03 -5.80
N ASN A 20 -3.63 16.87 -6.80
CA ASN A 20 -4.68 17.81 -7.17
C ASN A 20 -6.07 17.29 -6.75
N ASP A 21 -7.09 18.12 -6.94
CA ASP A 21 -8.46 17.78 -6.58
C ASP A 21 -8.96 16.54 -7.35
N GLU A 22 -8.56 16.38 -8.62
CA GLU A 22 -8.91 15.17 -9.39
C GLU A 22 -8.30 13.89 -8.79
N ALA A 23 -7.04 13.93 -8.32
CA ALA A 23 -6.40 12.80 -7.65
C ALA A 23 -7.08 12.48 -6.30
N GLN A 24 -7.46 13.51 -5.55
CA GLN A 24 -8.19 13.35 -4.29
C GLN A 24 -9.54 12.66 -4.50
N ASP A 25 -10.30 13.09 -5.52
CA ASP A 25 -11.60 12.51 -5.85
C ASP A 25 -11.48 11.06 -6.32
N ALA A 26 -10.47 10.76 -7.14
CA ALA A 26 -10.19 9.38 -7.57
C ALA A 26 -9.83 8.49 -6.36
N PHE A 27 -9.01 8.98 -5.44
CA PHE A 27 -8.66 8.26 -4.21
C PHE A 27 -9.88 8.02 -3.31
N HIS A 28 -10.77 9.00 -3.17
CA HIS A 28 -12.02 8.85 -2.43
C HIS A 28 -12.92 7.77 -3.03
N LYS A 29 -13.08 7.75 -4.36
CA LYS A 29 -13.85 6.72 -5.05
C LYS A 29 -13.24 5.33 -4.86
N LEU A 30 -11.92 5.21 -4.94
CA LEU A 30 -11.21 3.95 -4.70
C LEU A 30 -11.43 3.46 -3.27
N LYS A 31 -11.24 4.31 -2.25
CA LYS A 31 -11.55 3.98 -0.85
C LYS A 31 -12.99 3.53 -0.68
N HIS A 32 -13.94 4.22 -1.31
CA HIS A 32 -15.35 3.84 -1.22
C HIS A 32 -15.59 2.46 -1.84
N ALA A 33 -15.08 2.20 -3.04
CA ALA A 33 -15.20 0.90 -3.70
C ALA A 33 -14.54 -0.24 -2.91
N MET A 34 -13.38 0.03 -2.28
CA MET A 34 -12.68 -0.92 -1.42
C MET A 34 -13.33 -1.12 -0.04
N THR A 35 -14.27 -0.27 0.38
CA THR A 35 -14.96 -0.40 1.67
C THR A 35 -16.43 -0.78 1.51
N SER A 36 -16.99 -0.64 0.31
CA SER A 36 -18.32 -1.12 -0.03
C SER A 36 -18.31 -2.63 -0.30
N THR A 37 -19.06 -3.36 0.52
CA THR A 37 -19.26 -4.82 0.53
C THR A 37 -19.67 -5.46 -0.82
N PRO A 38 -19.46 -6.79 -0.97
CA PRO A 38 -19.04 -7.72 0.08
C PRO A 38 -17.62 -8.24 -0.16
N ILE A 39 -16.65 -7.69 0.56
CA ILE A 39 -15.28 -8.27 0.61
C ILE A 39 -15.24 -9.47 1.57
N LEU A 40 -16.21 -9.57 2.49
CA LEU A 40 -16.37 -10.72 3.39
C LEU A 40 -17.46 -11.66 2.85
N VAL A 41 -17.14 -12.41 1.79
CA VAL A 41 -17.83 -13.68 1.57
C VAL A 41 -17.48 -14.58 2.75
N MET A 42 -18.47 -15.30 3.29
CA MET A 42 -18.23 -16.28 4.35
C MET A 42 -17.16 -17.26 3.86
N SER A 43 -16.01 -17.29 4.54
CA SER A 43 -14.90 -18.13 4.12
C SER A 43 -15.35 -19.58 3.97
N ASN A 44 -15.11 -20.17 2.80
CA ASN A 44 -15.42 -21.56 2.57
C ASN A 44 -14.36 -22.42 3.26
N PHE A 45 -14.69 -22.98 4.43
CA PHE A 45 -13.77 -23.81 5.22
C PHE A 45 -13.38 -25.14 4.55
N ASN A 46 -13.94 -25.46 3.39
CA ASN A 46 -13.53 -26.60 2.57
C ASN A 46 -12.39 -26.24 1.60
N GLU A 47 -12.00 -24.97 1.52
CA GLU A 47 -10.91 -24.47 0.69
C GLU A 47 -9.73 -24.01 1.56
N PRO A 48 -8.48 -24.10 1.05
CA PRO A 48 -7.32 -23.59 1.78
C PRO A 48 -7.37 -22.07 1.87
N PHE A 49 -7.10 -21.56 3.06
CA PHE A 49 -6.94 -20.12 3.31
C PHE A 49 -5.57 -19.65 2.81
N ILE A 50 -5.53 -18.54 2.08
CA ILE A 50 -4.27 -17.92 1.66
C ILE A 50 -4.05 -16.69 2.54
N VAL A 51 -2.90 -16.69 3.23
CA VAL A 51 -2.48 -15.56 4.06
C VAL A 51 -1.40 -14.81 3.31
N GLU A 52 -1.72 -13.59 2.90
CA GLU A 52 -0.75 -12.67 2.31
C GLU A 52 -0.20 -11.76 3.40
N THR A 53 1.10 -11.84 3.65
CA THR A 53 1.80 -11.03 4.67
C THR A 53 2.82 -10.14 3.99
N ASP A 54 2.75 -8.84 4.26
CA ASP A 54 3.82 -7.90 3.91
C ASP A 54 4.35 -7.22 5.17
N ALA A 55 5.66 -7.13 5.29
CA ALA A 55 6.33 -6.61 6.47
C ALA A 55 7.36 -5.56 6.07
N SER A 56 7.32 -4.45 6.80
CA SER A 56 8.30 -3.36 6.73
C SER A 56 9.06 -3.28 8.05
N GLU A 57 10.14 -2.50 8.09
CA GLU A 57 10.87 -2.23 9.34
C GLU A 57 9.98 -1.60 10.43
N GLU A 58 8.88 -0.93 10.04
CA GLU A 58 7.99 -0.22 10.96
C GLU A 58 6.73 -1.01 11.33
N GLY A 59 6.40 -2.10 10.62
CA GLY A 59 5.21 -2.87 10.92
C GLY A 59 4.90 -4.02 9.97
N ILE A 60 4.03 -4.92 10.41
CA ILE A 60 3.54 -6.09 9.67
C ILE A 60 2.09 -5.85 9.26
N SER A 61 1.75 -6.20 8.03
CA SER A 61 0.39 -6.19 7.48
C SER A 61 0.02 -7.59 7.00
N VAL A 62 -1.25 -7.98 7.19
CA VAL A 62 -1.78 -9.29 6.80
C VAL A 62 -3.15 -9.12 6.17
N VAL A 63 -3.36 -9.75 5.01
CA VAL A 63 -4.65 -9.85 4.34
C VAL A 63 -5.01 -11.33 4.21
N LEU A 64 -6.25 -11.66 4.57
CA LEU A 64 -6.81 -13.01 4.42
C LEU A 64 -7.72 -13.03 3.19
N THR A 65 -7.44 -13.98 2.29
CA THR A 65 -8.21 -14.19 1.06
C THR A 65 -8.79 -15.59 1.03
#